data_AF-A0A2D8EPG0-F1
#
_entry.id   AF-A0A2D8EPG0-F1
#
_cell.length_a   1.000
_cell.length_b   1.000
_cell.length_c   1.000
_cell.angle_alpha   90.00
_cell.angle_beta   90.00
_cell.angle_gamma   90.00
#
_symmetry.space_group_name_H-M   'P 1'
#
loop_
_entity.id
_entity.type
_entity.pdbx_description
1 polymer ?
#
loop_
_entity_poly.entity_id
_entity_poly.type
_entity_poly.pdbx_seq_one_letter_code
_entity_poly.pdbx_strand_id
1 'polypeptide(L)'
;MAQDRIRQIAKKEFHDPAEVLRHFRSIELEMARHREAGTIDMPHKAHALRTNDLKNSREMRQAALFCYGMSVAINKPVLFSPEERDDYDFVASWFDGDAQHFAPVQLKELVPEHLNSRQTFEALLEKAKQKYTNSDDLTLAIYLNRVGRFDPGEVRIDRDLKLAGIWAFGGTSPDQSKFGLWGDLLHDEPCLGIEFEYPKSLGIVF
;
A
#
# COMPACT_ATOMS: atom_id res chain seq x y z
N MET A 1 -17.90 -4.33 -9.70
CA MET A 1 -18.33 -2.92 -9.62
C MET A 1 -19.52 -2.59 -10.52
N ALA A 2 -20.49 -1.85 -9.99
CA ALA A 2 -21.62 -1.31 -10.77
C ALA A 2 -21.20 -0.19 -11.73
N GLN A 3 -21.87 -0.04 -12.88
CA GLN A 3 -21.53 0.95 -13.92
C GLN A 3 -21.51 2.40 -13.43
N ASP A 4 -22.43 2.78 -12.55
CA ASP A 4 -22.46 4.15 -12.01
C ASP A 4 -21.27 4.45 -11.10
N ARG A 5 -20.79 3.44 -10.34
CA ARG A 5 -19.57 3.56 -9.53
C ARG A 5 -18.35 3.79 -10.43
N ILE A 6 -18.23 3.02 -11.51
CA ILE A 6 -17.15 3.19 -12.51
C ILE A 6 -17.16 4.60 -13.10
N ARG A 7 -18.33 5.11 -13.49
CA ARG A 7 -18.45 6.48 -14.04
C ARG A 7 -18.06 7.58 -13.05
N GLN A 8 -18.30 7.38 -11.75
CA GLN A 8 -17.89 8.32 -10.71
C GLN A 8 -16.37 8.30 -10.50
N ILE A 9 -15.80 7.10 -10.42
CA ILE A 9 -14.36 6.88 -10.26
C ILE A 9 -13.58 7.43 -11.45
N ALA A 10 -14.06 7.21 -12.68
CA ALA A 10 -13.39 7.67 -13.90
C ALA A 10 -13.25 9.20 -14.02
N LYS A 11 -13.98 9.99 -13.20
CA LYS A 11 -13.88 11.45 -13.17
C LYS A 11 -12.87 11.96 -12.14
N LYS A 12 -12.26 11.07 -11.35
CA LYS A 12 -11.33 11.43 -10.28
C LYS A 12 -9.96 11.76 -10.85
N GLU A 13 -9.20 12.50 -10.05
CA GLU A 13 -7.78 12.70 -10.30
C GLU A 13 -7.02 11.46 -9.83
N PHE A 14 -6.20 10.91 -10.72
CA PHE A 14 -5.33 9.77 -10.42
C PHE A 14 -3.89 10.26 -10.38
N HIS A 15 -3.18 9.87 -9.33
CA HIS A 15 -1.80 10.24 -9.09
C HIS A 15 -0.84 9.14 -9.55
N ASP A 16 0.31 9.55 -10.08
CA ASP A 16 1.45 8.65 -10.31
C ASP A 16 2.08 8.28 -8.96
N PRO A 17 2.12 6.98 -8.59
CA PRO A 17 2.72 6.56 -7.34
C PRO A 17 4.22 6.90 -7.25
N ALA A 18 4.96 6.89 -8.36
CA ALA A 18 6.38 7.22 -8.34
C ALA A 18 6.63 8.69 -7.98
N GLU A 19 5.81 9.61 -8.48
CA GLU A 19 5.90 11.04 -8.14
C GLU A 19 5.59 11.29 -6.66
N VAL A 20 4.51 10.69 -6.15
CA VAL A 20 4.12 10.78 -4.74
C VAL A 20 5.22 10.21 -3.84
N LEU A 21 5.78 9.05 -4.17
CA LEU A 21 6.85 8.43 -3.39
C LEU A 21 8.13 9.27 -3.39
N ARG A 22 8.52 9.86 -4.52
CA ARG A 22 9.66 10.80 -4.58
C ARG A 22 9.43 12.01 -3.67
N HIS A 23 8.22 12.56 -3.65
CA HIS A 23 7.88 13.68 -2.78
C HIS A 23 7.97 13.31 -1.30
N PHE A 24 7.46 12.13 -0.90
CA PHE A 24 7.65 11.64 0.46
C PHE A 24 9.13 11.46 0.81
N ARG A 25 9.94 10.94 -0.14
CA ARG A 25 11.37 10.78 0.08
C ARG A 25 12.09 12.12 0.24
N SER A 26 11.72 13.15 -0.51
CA SER A 26 12.33 14.48 -0.36
C SER A 26 12.05 15.06 1.02
N ILE A 27 10.82 14.90 1.53
CA ILE A 27 10.45 15.32 2.90
C ILE A 27 11.25 14.54 3.94
N GLU A 28 11.32 13.20 3.81
CA GLU A 28 12.10 12.35 4.74
C GLU A 28 13.59 12.80 4.81
N LEU A 29 14.20 13.11 3.67
CA LEU A 29 15.58 13.58 3.59
C LEU A 29 15.78 14.97 4.19
N GLU A 30 14.84 15.90 3.94
CA GLU A 30 14.87 17.24 4.54
C GLU A 30 14.72 17.17 6.06
N MET A 31 13.79 16.35 6.55
CA MET A 31 13.60 16.09 7.97
C MET A 31 14.87 15.50 8.63
N ALA A 32 15.52 14.54 7.96
CA ALA A 32 16.77 13.97 8.45
C ALA A 32 17.88 15.04 8.56
N ARG A 33 18.04 15.89 7.53
CA ARG A 33 19.01 17.00 7.55
C ARG A 33 18.77 17.98 8.70
N HIS A 34 17.51 18.39 8.91
CA HIS A 34 17.17 19.32 9.99
C HIS A 34 17.45 18.73 11.37
N ARG A 35 17.22 17.43 11.54
CA ARG A 35 17.50 16.70 12.77
C ARG A 35 19.01 16.59 13.04
N GLU A 36 19.80 16.22 12.02
CA GLU A 36 21.26 16.18 12.12
C GLU A 36 21.85 17.56 12.46
N ALA A 37 21.27 18.62 11.89
CA ALA A 37 21.64 20.00 12.19
C ALA A 37 21.12 20.52 13.55
N GLY A 38 20.31 19.73 14.28
CA GLY A 38 19.72 20.15 15.56
C GLY A 38 18.72 21.31 15.46
N THR A 39 18.18 21.56 14.26
CA THR A 39 17.30 22.71 13.98
C THR A 39 15.82 22.44 14.26
N ILE A 40 15.43 21.16 14.34
CA ILE A 40 14.08 20.74 14.71
C ILE A 40 14.20 19.59 15.73
N ASP A 41 13.50 19.72 16.87
CA ASP A 41 13.21 18.59 17.76
C ASP A 41 11.86 17.99 17.35
N MET A 42 11.88 16.84 16.68
CA MET A 42 10.67 16.19 16.19
C MET A 42 10.39 14.91 16.98
N PRO A 43 9.20 14.79 17.61
CA PRO A 43 8.80 13.56 18.28
C PRO A 43 8.82 12.36 17.32
N HIS A 44 9.28 11.20 17.80
CA HIS A 44 9.36 9.96 17.01
C HIS A 44 8.03 9.58 16.31
N LYS A 45 6.89 9.91 16.91
CA LYS A 45 5.56 9.69 16.31
C LYS A 45 5.32 10.52 15.05
N ALA A 46 5.80 11.76 15.00
CA ALA A 46 5.65 12.60 13.80
C ALA A 46 6.54 12.08 12.66
N HIS A 47 7.78 11.66 12.98
CA HIS A 47 8.68 11.02 12.01
C HIS A 47 8.07 9.73 11.41
N ALA A 48 7.38 8.93 12.22
CA ALA A 48 6.71 7.72 11.77
C ALA A 48 5.33 7.97 11.11
N LEU A 49 4.94 9.23 10.85
CA LEU A 49 3.62 9.62 10.34
C LEU A 49 2.46 9.04 11.19
N ARG A 50 2.65 8.99 12.52
CA ARG A 50 1.73 8.38 13.49
C ARG A 50 0.97 9.35 14.38
N THR A 51 1.07 10.65 14.12
CA THR A 51 0.09 11.59 14.67
C THR A 51 -1.21 11.51 13.86
N ASN A 52 -2.33 11.91 14.46
CA ASN A 52 -3.62 11.88 13.77
C ASN A 52 -3.59 12.77 12.51
N ASP A 53 -2.92 13.92 12.60
CA ASP A 53 -2.78 14.86 11.49
C ASP A 53 -1.98 14.29 10.30
N LEU A 54 -1.17 13.25 10.54
CA LEU A 54 -0.36 12.58 9.51
C LEU A 54 -0.96 11.26 9.03
N LYS A 55 -2.17 10.89 9.50
CA LYS A 55 -2.87 9.67 9.07
C LYS A 55 -3.00 9.64 7.55
N ASN A 56 -3.52 10.71 6.96
CA ASN A 56 -3.75 10.79 5.52
C ASN A 56 -2.45 10.68 4.73
N SER A 57 -1.37 11.31 5.22
CA SER A 57 -0.04 11.19 4.61
C SER A 57 0.50 9.77 4.67
N ARG A 58 0.32 9.07 5.80
CA ARG A 58 0.72 7.67 5.95
C ARG A 58 -0.04 6.76 4.97
N GLU A 59 -1.35 6.92 4.89
CA GLU A 59 -2.21 6.13 4.01
C GLU A 59 -1.92 6.40 2.54
N MET A 60 -1.68 7.66 2.17
CA MET A 60 -1.27 8.04 0.82
C MET A 60 0.08 7.43 0.42
N ARG A 61 1.08 7.43 1.32
CA ARG A 61 2.36 6.76 1.09
C ARG A 61 2.19 5.25 0.91
N GLN A 62 1.34 4.62 1.71
CA GLN A 62 1.06 3.18 1.62
C GLN A 62 0.33 2.82 0.31
N ALA A 63 -0.67 3.62 -0.10
CA ALA A 63 -1.35 3.46 -1.39
C ALA A 63 -0.35 3.59 -2.56
N ALA A 64 0.52 4.60 -2.51
CA ALA A 64 1.54 4.81 -3.54
C ALA A 64 2.55 3.65 -3.60
N LEU A 65 3.03 3.14 -2.45
CA LEU A 65 3.91 1.97 -2.39
C LEU A 65 3.26 0.74 -3.03
N PHE A 66 2.00 0.48 -2.68
CA PHE A 66 1.25 -0.64 -3.25
C PHE A 66 1.08 -0.51 -4.76
N CYS A 67 0.61 0.64 -5.26
CA CYS A 67 0.41 0.87 -6.69
C CYS A 67 1.71 0.87 -7.49
N TYR A 68 2.81 1.38 -6.93
CA TYR A 68 4.11 1.27 -7.58
C TYR A 68 4.56 -0.19 -7.68
N GLY A 69 4.43 -0.97 -6.60
CA GLY A 69 4.69 -2.41 -6.62
C GLY A 69 3.83 -3.13 -7.66
N MET A 70 2.51 -2.86 -7.69
CA MET A 70 1.62 -3.42 -8.69
C MET A 70 2.04 -3.05 -10.11
N SER A 71 2.52 -1.83 -10.33
CA SER A 71 3.00 -1.39 -11.64
C SER A 71 4.17 -2.24 -12.14
N VAL A 72 5.10 -2.56 -11.24
CA VAL A 72 6.23 -3.45 -11.52
C VAL A 72 5.74 -4.89 -11.77
N ALA A 73 4.81 -5.39 -10.94
CA ALA A 73 4.29 -6.74 -11.01
C ALA A 73 3.59 -7.06 -12.34
N ILE A 74 2.75 -6.13 -12.83
CA ILE A 74 1.97 -6.33 -14.05
C ILE A 74 2.61 -5.66 -15.27
N ASN A 75 3.77 -5.02 -15.10
CA ASN A 75 4.50 -4.27 -16.11
C ASN A 75 3.64 -3.22 -16.85
N LYS A 76 2.81 -2.48 -16.10
CA LYS A 76 1.94 -1.40 -16.60
C LYS A 76 1.86 -0.28 -15.57
N PRO A 77 1.67 1.00 -15.97
CA PRO A 77 1.44 2.07 -15.00
C PRO A 77 0.13 1.83 -14.23
N VAL A 78 0.23 1.69 -12.91
CA VAL A 78 -0.90 1.64 -11.98
C VAL A 78 -0.93 2.95 -11.22
N LEU A 79 -1.93 3.78 -11.52
CA LEU A 79 -2.19 5.04 -10.85
C LEU A 79 -3.15 4.83 -9.68
N PHE A 80 -3.29 5.82 -8.80
CA PHE A 80 -4.23 5.73 -7.68
C PHE A 80 -4.95 7.05 -7.37
N SER A 81 -6.18 6.95 -6.90
CA SER A 81 -6.99 8.06 -6.39
C SER A 81 -7.38 7.77 -4.93
N PRO A 82 -6.95 8.59 -3.96
CA PRO A 82 -7.48 8.53 -2.60
C PRO A 82 -9.00 8.75 -2.61
N GLU A 83 -9.75 7.83 -2.02
CA GLU A 83 -11.19 7.96 -1.91
C GLU A 83 -11.64 7.14 -0.70
N GLU A 84 -11.77 7.79 0.44
CA GLU A 84 -12.31 7.16 1.65
C GLU A 84 -13.82 7.00 1.45
N ARG A 85 -14.23 5.79 1.06
CA ARG A 85 -15.63 5.33 1.15
C ARG A 85 -15.75 4.25 2.21
N ASP A 86 -16.98 3.87 2.52
CA ASP A 86 -17.29 2.93 3.61
C ASP A 86 -16.52 1.59 3.50
N ASP A 87 -16.20 1.15 2.28
CA ASP A 87 -15.63 -0.16 1.97
C ASP A 87 -14.18 -0.17 1.44
N TYR A 88 -13.59 0.99 1.10
CA TYR A 88 -12.21 1.09 0.57
C TYR A 88 -11.57 2.44 0.87
N ASP A 89 -10.23 2.49 0.89
CA ASP A 89 -9.47 3.71 1.21
C ASP A 89 -8.99 4.44 -0.06
N PHE A 90 -8.80 3.73 -1.17
CA PHE A 90 -8.42 4.31 -2.46
C PHE A 90 -8.82 3.41 -3.64
N VAL A 91 -8.73 3.93 -4.86
CA VAL A 91 -8.90 3.15 -6.09
C VAL A 91 -7.61 3.13 -6.88
N ALA A 92 -7.13 1.94 -7.23
CA ALA A 92 -6.06 1.75 -8.22
C ALA A 92 -6.66 1.70 -9.62
N SER A 93 -5.95 2.23 -10.62
CA SER A 93 -6.37 2.17 -12.02
C SER A 93 -5.18 1.98 -12.95
N TRP A 94 -5.38 1.20 -14.01
CA TRP A 94 -4.41 0.98 -15.07
C TRP A 94 -5.13 0.80 -16.40
N PHE A 95 -4.40 0.94 -17.50
CA PHE A 95 -4.90 0.65 -18.83
C PHE A 95 -4.38 -0.71 -19.32
N ASP A 96 -5.23 -1.45 -20.02
CA ASP A 96 -4.88 -2.61 -20.82
C ASP A 96 -5.36 -2.40 -22.26
N GLY A 97 -4.46 -1.95 -23.12
CA GLY A 97 -4.84 -1.35 -24.40
C GLY A 97 -5.74 -0.14 -24.18
N ASP A 98 -6.94 -0.16 -24.76
CA ASP A 98 -7.93 0.91 -24.64
C ASP A 98 -8.86 0.74 -23.42
N ALA A 99 -8.75 -0.38 -22.69
CA ALA A 99 -9.60 -0.66 -21.54
C ALA A 99 -8.99 -0.09 -20.26
N GLN A 100 -9.70 0.82 -19.60
CA GLN A 100 -9.34 1.26 -18.25
C GLN A 100 -9.92 0.29 -17.21
N HIS A 101 -9.04 -0.23 -16.36
CA HIS A 101 -9.39 -1.06 -15.24
C HIS A 101 -9.35 -0.26 -13.94
N PHE A 102 -10.15 -0.70 -12.97
CA PHE A 102 -10.24 -0.11 -11.65
C PHE A 102 -10.26 -1.23 -10.61
N ALA A 103 -9.56 -1.01 -9.50
CA ALA A 103 -9.60 -1.88 -8.33
C ALA A 103 -9.77 -1.02 -7.06
N PRO A 104 -10.94 -1.07 -6.40
CA PRO A 104 -11.10 -0.55 -5.05
C PRO A 104 -10.15 -1.29 -4.10
N VAL A 105 -9.38 -0.55 -3.30
CA VAL A 105 -8.40 -1.11 -2.39
C VAL A 105 -8.65 -0.63 -0.98
N GLN A 106 -8.82 -1.58 -0.06
CA GLN A 106 -8.75 -1.32 1.37
C GLN A 106 -7.33 -1.56 1.86
N LEU A 107 -6.74 -0.56 2.51
CA LEU A 107 -5.49 -0.68 3.25
C LEU A 107 -5.74 -1.21 4.65
N LYS A 108 -4.85 -2.10 5.08
CA LYS A 108 -4.64 -2.46 6.48
C LYS A 108 -3.15 -2.42 6.79
N GLU A 109 -2.83 -2.20 8.06
CA GLU A 109 -1.46 -2.24 8.54
C GLU A 109 -1.33 -3.34 9.60
N LEU A 110 -0.35 -4.22 9.39
CA LEU A 110 0.23 -5.02 10.46
C LEU A 110 1.20 -4.10 11.21
N VAL A 111 0.69 -3.43 12.25
CA VAL A 111 1.42 -2.35 12.94
C VAL A 111 2.64 -2.90 13.68
N PRO A 112 3.68 -2.10 13.97
CA PRO A 112 4.84 -2.53 14.74
C PRO A 112 4.46 -3.20 16.04
N GLU A 113 5.30 -4.17 16.43
CA GLU A 113 5.07 -4.99 17.61
C GLU A 113 4.93 -4.17 18.90
N HIS A 114 5.70 -3.09 19.03
CA HIS A 114 5.61 -2.18 20.18
C HIS A 114 4.27 -1.42 20.27
N LEU A 115 3.50 -1.32 19.18
CA LEU A 115 2.16 -0.74 19.19
C LEU A 115 1.09 -1.79 19.50
N ASN A 116 1.21 -2.97 18.90
CA ASN A 116 0.29 -4.08 19.16
C ASN A 116 0.93 -5.44 18.84
N SER A 117 1.59 -6.03 19.82
CA SER A 117 2.25 -7.33 19.65
C SER A 117 1.29 -8.50 19.39
N ARG A 118 0.01 -8.34 19.68
CA ARG A 118 -1.02 -9.40 19.53
C ARG A 118 -1.69 -9.42 18.17
N GLN A 119 -1.58 -8.35 17.38
CA GLN A 119 -2.11 -8.37 16.02
C GLN A 119 -1.28 -9.34 15.18
N THR A 120 -1.93 -10.22 14.42
CA THR A 120 -1.28 -11.09 13.43
C THR A 120 -1.84 -10.81 12.03
N PHE A 121 -1.21 -11.38 11.01
CA PHE A 121 -1.70 -11.28 9.64
C PHE A 121 -3.08 -11.96 9.50
N GLU A 122 -3.23 -13.14 10.09
CA GLU A 122 -4.48 -13.91 10.10
C GLU A 122 -5.60 -13.15 10.83
N ALA A 123 -5.29 -12.50 11.95
CA ALA A 123 -6.27 -11.69 12.66
C ALA A 123 -6.75 -10.47 11.86
N LEU A 124 -5.93 -9.95 10.92
CA LEU A 124 -6.37 -8.93 9.96
C LEU A 124 -7.31 -9.52 8.90
N LEU A 125 -7.01 -10.71 8.40
CA LEU A 125 -7.85 -11.42 7.43
C LEU A 125 -9.21 -11.79 8.02
N GLU A 126 -9.24 -12.33 9.24
CA GLU A 126 -10.49 -12.67 9.94
C GLU A 126 -11.41 -11.45 10.12
N LYS A 127 -10.83 -10.30 10.46
CA LYS A 127 -11.58 -9.04 10.56
C LYS A 127 -12.08 -8.58 9.20
N ALA A 128 -11.28 -8.75 8.15
CA ALA A 128 -11.70 -8.43 6.79
C ALA A 128 -12.86 -9.32 6.35
N LYS A 129 -12.80 -10.63 6.63
CA LYS A 129 -13.87 -11.60 6.37
C LYS A 129 -15.20 -11.19 7.02
N GLN A 130 -15.15 -10.75 8.27
CA GLN A 130 -16.35 -10.32 9.00
C GLN A 130 -16.92 -9.00 8.48
N LYS A 131 -16.08 -8.08 8.02
CA LYS A 131 -16.50 -6.73 7.58
C LYS A 131 -16.95 -6.69 6.12
N TYR A 132 -16.29 -7.44 5.24
CA TYR A 132 -16.42 -7.34 3.79
C TYR A 132 -17.07 -8.60 3.19
N THR A 133 -18.22 -9.00 3.73
CA THR A 133 -18.88 -10.28 3.39
C THR A 133 -19.46 -10.34 1.97
N ASN A 134 -19.64 -9.19 1.30
CA ASN A 134 -20.22 -9.08 -0.04
C ASN A 134 -19.42 -8.10 -0.93
N SER A 135 -18.09 -8.09 -0.78
CA SER A 135 -17.20 -7.15 -1.46
C SER A 135 -16.33 -7.86 -2.50
N ASP A 136 -16.98 -8.59 -3.41
CA ASP A 136 -16.32 -9.42 -4.43
C ASP A 136 -15.38 -8.62 -5.37
N ASP A 137 -15.52 -7.29 -5.43
CA ASP A 137 -14.67 -6.39 -6.20
C ASP A 137 -13.60 -5.66 -5.38
N LEU A 138 -13.50 -5.91 -4.07
CA LEU A 138 -12.55 -5.26 -3.17
C LEU A 138 -11.22 -6.00 -3.13
N THR A 139 -10.12 -5.28 -3.31
CA THR A 139 -8.78 -5.76 -3.03
C THR A 139 -8.36 -5.37 -1.61
N LEU A 140 -7.82 -6.32 -0.84
CA LEU A 140 -7.22 -6.04 0.47
C LEU A 140 -5.70 -5.95 0.35
N ALA A 141 -5.13 -4.80 0.68
CA ALA A 141 -3.69 -4.57 0.69
C ALA A 141 -3.20 -4.38 2.13
N ILE A 142 -2.29 -5.26 2.58
CA ILE A 142 -1.79 -5.31 3.95
C ILE A 142 -0.33 -4.83 3.97
N TYR A 143 -0.10 -3.65 4.55
CA TYR A 143 1.22 -3.13 4.80
C TYR A 143 1.86 -3.82 6.01
N LEU A 144 3.01 -4.47 5.76
CA LEU A 144 3.81 -5.16 6.76
C LEU A 144 4.77 -4.17 7.43
N ASN A 145 4.35 -3.60 8.56
CA ASN A 145 5.17 -2.67 9.33
C ASN A 145 5.76 -3.35 10.57
N ARG A 146 6.45 -4.47 10.36
CA ARG A 146 7.15 -5.22 11.41
C ARG A 146 8.49 -5.71 10.90
N VAL A 147 9.46 -5.75 11.81
CA VAL A 147 10.71 -6.47 11.57
C VAL A 147 10.42 -7.96 11.70
N GLY A 148 10.80 -8.75 10.71
CA GLY A 148 10.61 -10.19 10.72
C GLY A 148 10.70 -10.79 9.32
N ARG A 149 10.38 -12.08 9.22
CA ARG A 149 10.20 -12.79 7.96
C ARG A 149 8.70 -12.88 7.67
N PHE A 150 8.32 -12.58 6.43
CA PHE A 150 7.01 -12.90 5.90
C PHE A 150 7.18 -14.00 4.86
N ASP A 151 6.49 -15.12 5.06
CA ASP A 151 6.46 -16.22 4.11
C ASP A 151 5.04 -16.37 3.56
N PRO A 152 4.79 -15.97 2.30
CA PRO A 152 3.47 -16.12 1.69
C PRO A 152 2.95 -17.55 1.69
N GLY A 153 3.84 -18.56 1.63
CA GLY A 153 3.46 -19.97 1.61
C GLY A 153 2.96 -20.50 2.96
N GLU A 154 3.22 -19.79 4.06
CA GLU A 154 2.74 -20.14 5.40
C GLU A 154 1.36 -19.50 5.71
N VAL A 155 0.91 -18.56 4.87
CA VAL A 155 -0.37 -17.86 5.06
C VAL A 155 -1.52 -18.79 4.73
N ARG A 156 -2.44 -18.96 5.68
CA ARG A 156 -3.68 -19.73 5.48
C ARG A 156 -4.80 -18.78 5.10
N ILE A 157 -5.33 -18.94 3.88
CA ILE A 157 -6.48 -18.19 3.39
C ILE A 157 -7.73 -19.08 3.39
N ASP A 158 -8.77 -18.58 4.03
CA ASP A 158 -10.11 -19.15 4.01
C ASP A 158 -10.74 -18.94 2.62
N ARG A 159 -11.14 -20.05 1.96
CA ARG A 159 -11.64 -20.03 0.56
C ARG A 159 -13.04 -19.45 0.39
N ASP A 160 -13.76 -19.20 1.49
CA ASP A 160 -15.05 -18.51 1.48
C ASP A 160 -14.90 -16.99 1.57
N LEU A 161 -13.67 -16.47 1.67
CA LEU A 161 -13.39 -15.04 1.65
C LEU A 161 -13.65 -14.45 0.25
N LYS A 162 -14.70 -13.63 0.14
CA LYS A 162 -15.11 -13.00 -1.11
C LYS A 162 -14.47 -11.63 -1.30
N LEU A 163 -13.24 -11.65 -1.80
CA LEU A 163 -12.49 -10.46 -2.19
C LEU A 163 -11.98 -10.65 -3.62
N ALA A 164 -11.66 -9.55 -4.30
CA ALA A 164 -11.03 -9.59 -5.62
C ALA A 164 -9.55 -10.00 -5.55
N GLY A 165 -8.91 -9.80 -4.40
CA GLY A 165 -7.52 -10.21 -4.17
C GLY A 165 -6.98 -9.77 -2.82
N ILE A 166 -5.92 -10.44 -2.36
CA ILE A 166 -5.25 -10.18 -1.09
C ILE A 166 -3.75 -10.05 -1.34
N TRP A 167 -3.20 -8.92 -0.94
CA TRP A 167 -1.81 -8.57 -1.17
C TRP A 167 -1.14 -8.16 0.12
N ALA A 168 0.10 -8.60 0.32
CA ALA A 168 0.97 -8.11 1.37
C ALA A 168 2.11 -7.29 0.74
N PHE A 169 2.53 -6.22 1.39
CA PHE A 169 3.66 -5.42 0.91
C PHE A 169 4.40 -4.76 2.08
N GLY A 170 5.70 -4.52 1.94
CA GLY A 170 6.52 -4.00 3.03
C GLY A 170 7.95 -3.73 2.63
N GLY A 171 8.70 -3.06 3.50
CA GLY A 171 10.13 -2.81 3.27
C GLY A 171 10.93 -4.09 3.39
N THR A 172 11.82 -4.36 2.43
CA THR A 172 12.75 -5.51 2.45
C THR A 172 14.17 -5.09 2.82
N SER A 173 14.43 -3.78 2.92
CA SER A 173 15.69 -3.22 3.42
C SER A 173 15.46 -2.28 4.62
N PRO A 174 16.39 -2.21 5.59
CA PRO A 174 16.24 -1.36 6.79
C PRO A 174 16.13 0.14 6.49
N ASP A 175 16.78 0.60 5.42
CA ASP A 175 16.76 1.99 4.95
C ASP A 175 15.51 2.33 4.10
N GLN A 176 14.62 1.35 3.91
CA GLN A 176 13.45 1.45 3.03
C GLN A 176 13.83 1.86 1.59
N SER A 177 15.02 1.49 1.10
CA SER A 177 15.38 1.64 -0.31
C SER A 177 14.77 0.55 -1.19
N LYS A 178 14.34 -0.58 -0.60
CA LYS A 178 13.71 -1.71 -1.27
C LYS A 178 12.42 -2.13 -0.58
N PHE A 179 11.48 -2.59 -1.39
CA PHE A 179 10.17 -3.06 -0.96
C PHE A 179 9.80 -4.34 -1.68
N GLY A 180 9.01 -5.17 -1.02
CA GLY A 180 8.42 -6.38 -1.57
C GLY A 180 6.91 -6.23 -1.72
N LEU A 181 6.37 -6.91 -2.72
CA LEU A 181 4.94 -7.16 -2.92
C LEU A 181 4.74 -8.67 -3.09
N TRP A 182 3.78 -9.22 -2.35
CA TRP A 182 3.44 -10.63 -2.36
C TRP A 182 1.94 -10.81 -2.53
N GLY A 183 1.54 -11.51 -3.59
CA GLY A 183 0.16 -11.87 -3.88
C GLY A 183 0.00 -12.37 -5.31
N ASP A 184 -1.21 -12.60 -5.80
CA ASP A 184 -2.44 -12.59 -5.03
C ASP A 184 -2.51 -13.84 -4.13
N LEU A 185 -2.67 -13.66 -2.82
CA LEU A 185 -2.70 -14.75 -1.84
C LEU A 185 -4.01 -15.57 -1.90
N LEU A 186 -5.05 -15.07 -2.58
CA LEU A 186 -6.33 -15.75 -2.68
C LEU A 186 -6.32 -16.94 -3.66
N HIS A 187 -5.45 -16.88 -4.68
CA HIS A 187 -5.41 -17.84 -5.78
C HIS A 187 -4.30 -18.90 -5.58
N ASP A 188 -4.51 -20.12 -6.09
CA ASP A 188 -3.61 -21.27 -5.91
C ASP A 188 -2.36 -21.26 -6.81
N GLU A 189 -2.23 -20.24 -7.66
CA GLU A 189 -1.02 -20.03 -8.44
C GLU A 189 0.12 -19.57 -7.54
N PRO A 190 1.39 -19.88 -7.87
CA PRO A 190 2.52 -19.47 -7.05
C PRO A 190 2.47 -17.96 -6.82
N CYS A 191 2.44 -17.58 -5.54
CA CYS A 191 2.41 -16.20 -5.11
C CYS A 191 3.51 -15.38 -5.82
N LEU A 192 3.10 -14.32 -6.50
CA LEU A 192 4.01 -13.38 -7.14
C LEU A 192 4.72 -12.59 -6.05
N GLY A 193 5.90 -13.05 -5.67
CA GLY A 193 6.84 -12.30 -4.84
C GLY A 193 7.76 -11.48 -5.74
N ILE A 194 7.56 -10.17 -5.78
CA ILE A 194 8.49 -9.25 -6.46
C ILE A 194 9.14 -8.31 -5.46
N GLU A 195 10.43 -8.03 -5.67
CA GLU A 195 11.13 -6.94 -5.00
C GLU A 195 11.31 -5.78 -5.99
N PHE A 196 11.15 -4.56 -5.51
CA PHE A 196 11.36 -3.35 -6.29
C PHE A 196 12.14 -2.30 -5.50
N GLU A 197 12.88 -1.46 -6.22
CA GLU A 197 13.54 -0.30 -5.63
C GLU A 197 12.54 0.83 -5.41
N TYR A 198 12.70 1.54 -4.29
CA TYR A 198 11.97 2.78 -4.06
C TYR A 198 12.32 3.80 -5.17
N PRO A 199 11.34 4.52 -5.74
CA PRO A 199 11.58 5.48 -6.82
C PRO A 199 12.65 6.50 -6.43
N LYS A 200 13.73 6.54 -7.21
CA LYS A 200 14.77 7.57 -7.05
C LYS A 200 14.22 8.90 -7.55
N SER A 201 14.67 10.00 -6.95
CA SER A 201 14.48 11.32 -7.54
C SER A 201 15.08 11.30 -8.94
N LEU A 202 14.38 11.91 -9.91
CA LEU A 202 14.99 12.20 -11.21
C LEU A 202 16.15 13.16 -10.91
N GLY A 203 17.37 12.62 -10.91
CA GLY A 203 18.54 13.37 -10.49
C GLY A 203 18.69 14.63 -11.33
N ILE A 204 18.88 15.77 -10.67
CA ILE A 204 19.87 16.70 -11.18
C ILE A 204 21.20 15.97 -10.95
N VAL A 205 21.79 15.50 -12.04
CA VAL A 205 23.17 15.03 -12.07
C VAL A 205 24.03 16.25 -11.71
N PHE A 206 24.66 16.22 -10.54
CA PHE A 206 25.75 17.13 -10.22
C PHE A 206 27.04 16.61 -10.85
#